data_AF-A0A256XS63-F1
#
_entry.id   AF-A0A256XS63-F1
#
_cell.length_a   1.000
_cell.length_b   1.000
_cell.length_c   1.000
_cell.angle_alpha   90.00
_cell.angle_beta   90.00
_cell.angle_gamma   90.00
#
_symmetry.space_group_name_H-M   'P 1'
#
loop_
_entity.id
_entity.type
_entity.pdbx_description
1 polymer ?
#
loop_
_entity_poly.entity_id
_entity_poly.type
_entity_poly.pdbx_seq_one_letter_code
_entity_poly.pdbx_strand_id
1 'polypeptide(L)'
;MKLKNIKVKTEKVERFVESRLLSFLGKFLYFFGLTALVPVLPFLLFSSGRLDYLVNRTTILSLFFVALGLMLVFAAKESPKKTLRYLGFSTLLPAIFAFVFSFFGKKAVISILTRFELTSYLVVPWINKYVPSVVTIAIFYFFIGSAFFISSYFWKK
;
A
#
# COMPACT_ATOMS: atom_id res chain seq x y z
N MET A 1 6.21 -48.92 -10.71
CA MET A 1 5.39 -47.87 -11.35
C MET A 1 4.75 -46.85 -10.37
N LYS A 2 4.46 -47.19 -9.10
CA LYS A 2 3.80 -46.28 -8.12
C LYS A 2 4.67 -45.11 -7.59
N LEU A 3 5.99 -45.28 -7.46
CA LEU A 3 6.90 -44.24 -6.90
C LEU A 3 6.99 -42.96 -7.76
N LYS A 4 6.90 -43.08 -9.09
CA LYS A 4 6.97 -41.94 -10.02
C LYS A 4 5.76 -41.01 -9.86
N ASN A 5 4.58 -41.59 -9.64
CA ASN A 5 3.34 -40.83 -9.41
C ASN A 5 3.31 -40.12 -8.05
N ILE A 6 4.01 -40.65 -7.03
CA ILE A 6 4.13 -40.00 -5.72
C ILE A 6 5.04 -38.77 -5.84
N LYS A 7 6.24 -38.89 -6.42
CA LYS A 7 7.16 -37.75 -6.66
C LYS A 7 6.50 -36.62 -7.46
N VAL A 8 5.77 -36.94 -8.52
CA VAL A 8 5.05 -35.95 -9.35
C VAL A 8 3.91 -35.26 -8.56
N LYS A 9 3.28 -35.96 -7.61
CA LYS A 9 2.31 -35.36 -6.70
C LYS A 9 2.97 -34.42 -5.70
N THR A 10 4.11 -34.80 -5.11
CA THR A 10 4.83 -33.96 -4.13
C THR A 10 5.36 -32.68 -4.79
N GLU A 11 5.99 -32.76 -5.96
CA GLU A 11 6.47 -31.57 -6.69
C GLU A 11 5.34 -30.60 -7.08
N LYS A 12 4.15 -31.12 -7.38
CA LYS A 12 2.96 -30.29 -7.65
C LYS A 12 2.46 -29.58 -6.39
N VAL A 13 2.51 -30.25 -5.24
CA VAL A 13 2.11 -29.66 -3.95
C VAL A 13 3.13 -28.61 -3.50
N GLU A 14 4.42 -28.89 -3.63
CA GLU A 14 5.50 -27.93 -3.30
C GLU A 14 5.39 -26.65 -4.12
N ARG A 15 5.24 -26.77 -5.46
CA ARG A 15 5.05 -25.59 -6.33
C ARG A 15 3.79 -24.82 -6.01
N PHE A 16 2.72 -25.50 -5.60
CA PHE A 16 1.47 -24.85 -5.20
C PHE A 16 1.63 -24.08 -3.88
N VAL A 17 2.33 -24.65 -2.91
CA VAL A 17 2.63 -24.00 -1.61
C VAL A 17 3.55 -22.81 -1.81
N GLU A 18 4.61 -22.96 -2.61
CA GLU A 18 5.56 -21.89 -2.94
C GLU A 18 4.87 -20.71 -3.64
N SER A 19 4.07 -21.00 -4.68
CA SER A 19 3.25 -19.99 -5.38
C SER A 19 2.34 -19.22 -4.42
N ARG A 20 1.68 -19.92 -3.49
CA ARG A 20 0.76 -19.29 -2.53
C ARG A 20 1.48 -18.44 -1.48
N LEU A 21 2.66 -18.86 -1.03
CA LEU A 21 3.52 -18.09 -0.13
C LEU A 21 4.04 -16.81 -0.78
N LEU A 22 4.57 -16.91 -2.01
CA LEU A 22 5.05 -15.77 -2.77
C LEU A 22 3.92 -14.76 -3.04
N SER A 23 2.74 -15.27 -3.40
CA SER A 23 1.54 -14.45 -3.56
C SER A 23 1.18 -13.74 -2.27
N PHE A 24 1.12 -14.44 -1.14
CA PHE A 24 0.78 -13.84 0.15
C PHE A 24 1.79 -12.77 0.58
N LEU A 25 3.08 -13.07 0.51
CA LEU A 25 4.16 -12.12 0.85
C LEU A 25 4.13 -10.90 -0.08
N GLY A 26 3.99 -11.10 -1.39
CA GLY A 26 3.92 -10.01 -2.35
C GLY A 26 2.71 -9.11 -2.09
N LYS A 27 1.55 -9.70 -1.84
CA LYS A 27 0.30 -8.99 -1.51
C LYS A 27 0.45 -8.15 -0.24
N PHE A 28 1.05 -8.74 0.81
CA PHE A 28 1.33 -8.06 2.06
C PHE A 28 2.30 -6.88 1.88
N LEU A 29 3.44 -7.11 1.23
CA LEU A 29 4.46 -6.08 0.98
C LEU A 29 3.91 -4.93 0.12
N TYR A 30 3.13 -5.26 -0.90
CA TYR A 30 2.48 -4.28 -1.77
C TYR A 30 1.53 -3.38 -0.96
N PHE A 31 0.63 -3.99 -0.18
CA PHE A 31 -0.32 -3.24 0.64
C PHE A 31 0.37 -2.40 1.73
N PHE A 32 1.39 -2.96 2.37
CA PHE A 32 2.19 -2.26 3.38
C PHE A 32 2.91 -1.05 2.79
N GLY A 33 3.59 -1.21 1.64
CA GLY A 33 4.26 -0.12 0.94
C GLY A 33 3.29 0.98 0.51
N LEU A 34 2.12 0.62 -0.03
CA LEU A 34 1.10 1.60 -0.41
C LEU A 34 0.56 2.39 0.79
N THR A 35 0.37 1.71 1.92
CA THR A 35 -0.16 2.34 3.15
C THR A 35 0.89 3.27 3.77
N ALA A 36 2.17 2.86 3.78
CA ALA A 36 3.26 3.68 4.29
C ALA A 36 3.51 4.95 3.45
N LEU A 37 3.18 4.90 2.15
CA LEU A 37 3.15 6.07 1.26
C LEU A 37 1.98 7.03 1.52
N VAL A 38 1.01 6.67 2.36
CA VAL A 38 0.02 7.61 2.90
C VAL A 38 0.49 7.98 4.33
N PRO A 39 1.19 9.11 4.53
CA PRO A 39 1.56 9.58 5.88
C PRO A 39 0.38 9.96 6.81
N VAL A 40 -0.53 9.03 7.12
CA VAL A 40 -1.70 9.28 7.98
C VAL A 40 -1.29 9.61 9.42
N LEU A 41 -0.10 9.17 9.85
CA LEU A 41 0.40 9.41 11.20
C LEU A 41 1.28 10.67 11.24
N PRO A 42 0.91 11.66 12.04
CA PRO A 42 1.85 12.71 12.38
C PRO A 42 2.92 12.04 13.25
N PHE A 43 4.15 11.92 12.72
CA PHE A 43 5.32 11.58 13.53
C PHE A 43 5.63 12.78 14.43
N LEU A 44 4.79 12.98 15.45
CA LEU A 44 4.76 14.12 16.37
C LEU A 44 5.97 14.21 17.32
N LEU A 45 6.99 13.37 17.13
CA LEU A 45 8.10 13.21 18.06
C LEU A 45 9.47 13.67 17.53
N PHE A 46 9.56 14.19 16.30
CA PHE A 46 10.85 14.55 15.71
C PHE A 46 10.89 16.02 15.24
N SER A 47 11.99 16.71 15.56
CA SER A 47 12.19 18.12 15.21
C SER A 47 12.14 18.34 13.69
N SER A 48 11.71 19.54 13.29
CA SER A 48 11.52 19.98 11.91
C SER A 48 12.71 19.71 10.98
N GLY A 49 13.95 19.74 11.49
CA GLY A 49 15.16 19.47 10.71
C GLY A 49 15.38 18.01 10.32
N ARG A 50 14.74 17.03 10.98
CA ARG A 50 14.85 15.59 10.65
C ARG A 50 13.64 15.05 9.89
N LEU A 51 12.57 15.83 9.78
CA LEU A 51 11.32 15.44 9.15
C LEU A 51 11.48 15.20 7.64
N ASP A 52 12.14 16.09 6.91
CA ASP A 52 12.32 15.91 5.46
C ASP A 52 13.22 14.69 5.12
N TYR A 53 14.25 14.42 5.93
CA TYR A 53 15.10 13.23 5.79
C TYR A 53 14.31 11.93 6.04
N LEU A 54 13.49 11.91 7.09
CA LEU A 54 12.62 10.78 7.43
C LEU A 54 11.55 10.55 6.35
N VAL A 55 10.93 11.61 5.84
CA VAL A 55 9.92 11.53 4.76
C VAL A 55 10.55 10.96 3.49
N ASN A 56 11.75 11.41 3.11
CA ASN A 56 12.43 10.86 1.94
C ASN A 56 12.80 9.38 2.12
N ARG A 57 13.37 8.99 3.28
CA ARG A 57 13.69 7.58 3.55
C ARG A 57 12.46 6.69 3.59
N THR A 58 11.38 7.13 4.24
CA THR A 58 10.13 6.36 4.31
C THR A 58 9.49 6.23 2.94
N THR A 59 9.53 7.28 2.12
CA THR A 59 9.05 7.23 0.72
C THR A 59 9.84 6.21 -0.10
N ILE A 60 11.17 6.27 -0.06
CA ILE A 60 12.04 5.34 -0.81
C ILE A 60 11.81 3.89 -0.35
N LEU A 61 11.76 3.65 0.96
CA LEU A 61 11.53 2.33 1.53
C LEU A 61 10.15 1.79 1.13
N SER A 62 9.14 2.66 1.13
CA SER A 62 7.78 2.28 0.76
C SER A 62 7.69 1.96 -0.73
N LEU A 63 8.31 2.76 -1.61
CA LEU A 63 8.41 2.47 -3.04
C LEU A 63 9.13 1.14 -3.30
N PHE A 64 10.19 0.85 -2.54
CA PHE A 64 10.88 -0.43 -2.61
C PHE A 64 9.95 -1.60 -2.26
N PHE A 65 9.17 -1.49 -1.18
CA PHE A 65 8.19 -2.53 -0.82
C PHE A 65 7.06 -2.68 -1.83
N VAL A 66 6.58 -1.57 -2.41
CA VAL A 66 5.58 -1.62 -3.50
C VAL A 66 6.14 -2.36 -4.71
N ALA A 67 7.36 -2.02 -5.15
CA ALA A 67 8.01 -2.65 -6.29
C ALA A 67 8.27 -4.14 -6.04
N LEU A 68 8.83 -4.48 -4.88
CA LEU A 68 9.09 -5.87 -4.48
C LEU A 68 7.79 -6.67 -4.37
N GLY A 69 6.75 -6.07 -3.79
CA GLY A 69 5.41 -6.65 -3.70
C GLY A 69 4.84 -6.97 -5.08
N LEU A 70 4.89 -6.03 -6.02
CA LEU A 70 4.46 -6.25 -7.40
C LEU A 70 5.21 -7.41 -8.05
N MET A 71 6.55 -7.42 -7.96
CA MET A 71 7.37 -8.48 -8.52
C MET A 71 6.99 -9.86 -7.98
N LEU A 72 6.80 -9.99 -6.67
CA LEU A 72 6.43 -11.25 -6.02
C LEU A 72 5.01 -11.71 -6.39
N VAL A 73 4.04 -10.79 -6.46
CA VAL A 73 2.67 -11.14 -6.85
C VAL A 73 2.60 -11.63 -8.29
N PHE A 74 3.35 -11.01 -9.21
CA PHE A 74 3.43 -11.50 -10.60
C PHE A 74 4.28 -12.78 -10.72
N ALA A 75 5.32 -12.94 -9.90
CA ALA A 75 6.13 -14.16 -9.86
C ALA A 75 5.38 -15.39 -9.35
N ALA A 76 4.33 -15.19 -8.54
CA ALA A 76 3.52 -16.27 -7.95
C ALA A 76 2.75 -17.13 -8.98
N LYS A 77 2.77 -16.81 -10.29
CA LYS A 77 2.08 -17.56 -11.36
C LYS A 77 0.57 -17.78 -11.10
N GLU A 78 -0.07 -16.89 -10.35
CA GLU A 78 -1.53 -16.85 -10.24
C GLU A 78 -2.16 -16.34 -11.55
N SER A 79 -3.45 -16.62 -11.75
CA SER A 79 -4.18 -16.11 -12.92
C SER A 79 -4.07 -14.57 -12.98
N PRO A 80 -3.63 -13.97 -14.10
CA PRO A 80 -3.42 -12.52 -14.23
C PRO A 80 -4.65 -11.70 -13.83
N LYS A 81 -5.85 -12.22 -14.15
CA LYS A 81 -7.12 -11.63 -13.76
C LYS A 81 -7.28 -11.45 -12.24
N LYS A 82 -6.98 -12.48 -11.45
CA LYS A 82 -7.09 -12.41 -9.97
C LYS A 82 -6.05 -11.46 -9.40
N THR A 83 -4.81 -11.53 -9.90
CA THR A 83 -3.71 -10.65 -9.51
C THR A 83 -4.07 -9.18 -9.74
N LEU A 84 -4.50 -8.82 -10.95
CA LEU A 84 -4.86 -7.45 -11.29
C LEU A 84 -6.05 -6.93 -10.47
N ARG A 85 -7.06 -7.77 -10.21
CA ARG A 85 -8.16 -7.39 -9.30
C ARG A 85 -7.66 -7.10 -7.90
N TYR A 86 -6.83 -7.97 -7.36
CA TYR A 86 -6.26 -7.79 -6.02
C TYR A 86 -5.43 -6.51 -5.95
N LEU A 87 -4.53 -6.28 -6.92
CA LEU A 87 -3.72 -5.07 -6.98
C LEU A 87 -4.62 -3.84 -7.05
N GLY A 88 -5.61 -3.84 -7.95
CA GLY A 88 -6.59 -2.75 -8.06
C GLY A 88 -7.30 -2.43 -6.75
N PHE A 89 -7.88 -3.43 -6.08
CA PHE A 89 -8.53 -3.21 -4.77
C PHE A 89 -7.55 -2.75 -3.69
N SER A 90 -6.36 -3.34 -3.66
CA SER A 90 -5.31 -3.00 -2.69
C SER A 90 -4.77 -1.57 -2.88
N THR A 91 -4.81 -1.03 -4.09
CA THR A 91 -4.47 0.38 -4.36
C THR A 91 -5.65 1.31 -4.06
N LEU A 92 -6.87 0.92 -4.41
CA LEU A 92 -8.07 1.74 -4.22
C LEU A 92 -8.42 1.93 -2.74
N LEU A 93 -8.19 0.91 -1.91
CA LEU A 93 -8.58 0.96 -0.50
C LEU A 93 -7.80 2.06 0.27
N PRO A 94 -6.45 2.11 0.23
CA PRO A 94 -5.69 3.24 0.77
C PRO A 94 -6.08 4.59 0.14
N ALA A 95 -6.43 4.62 -1.15
CA ALA A 95 -6.87 5.84 -1.83
C ALA A 95 -8.16 6.41 -1.22
N ILE A 96 -9.15 5.55 -0.97
CA ILE A 96 -10.42 5.93 -0.32
C ILE A 96 -10.14 6.42 1.10
N PHE A 97 -9.32 5.70 1.87
CA PHE A 97 -8.95 6.12 3.22
C PHE A 97 -8.23 7.48 3.23
N ALA A 98 -7.27 7.68 2.33
CA ALA A 98 -6.55 8.94 2.16
C ALA A 98 -7.50 10.09 1.77
N PHE A 99 -8.46 9.81 0.88
CA PHE A 99 -9.47 10.78 0.48
C PHE A 99 -10.42 11.13 1.63
N VAL A 100 -10.98 10.15 2.34
CA VAL A 100 -11.84 10.42 3.51
C VAL A 100 -11.07 11.20 4.57
N PHE A 101 -9.80 10.86 4.80
CA PHE A 101 -8.93 11.58 5.73
C PHE A 101 -8.64 13.01 5.29
N SER A 102 -8.48 13.29 4.00
CA SER A 102 -8.23 14.67 3.54
C SER A 102 -9.43 15.60 3.79
N PHE A 103 -10.67 15.09 3.67
CA PHE A 103 -11.89 15.87 3.92
C PHE A 103 -12.25 15.99 5.41
N PHE A 104 -12.20 14.88 6.16
CA PHE A 104 -12.67 14.83 7.56
C PHE A 104 -11.53 14.79 8.59
N GLY A 105 -10.39 14.20 8.21
CA GLY A 105 -9.24 13.99 9.10
C GLY A 105 -8.63 15.30 9.58
N LYS A 106 -8.61 16.35 8.76
CA LYS A 106 -8.12 17.68 9.18
C LYS A 106 -8.86 18.18 10.43
N LYS A 107 -10.20 18.13 10.43
CA LYS A 107 -11.03 18.59 11.56
C LYS A 107 -10.88 17.68 12.78
N ALA A 108 -10.87 16.36 12.57
CA ALA A 108 -10.75 15.37 13.65
C ALA A 108 -9.37 15.44 14.34
N VAL A 109 -8.28 15.51 13.57
CA VAL A 109 -6.91 15.60 14.10
C VAL A 109 -6.69 16.92 14.83
N ILE A 110 -7.18 18.05 14.28
CA ILE A 110 -7.14 19.34 14.97
C ILE A 110 -7.96 19.28 16.28
N SER A 111 -9.14 18.67 16.28
CA SER A 111 -9.99 18.55 17.47
C SER A 111 -9.39 17.67 18.57
N ILE A 112 -8.65 16.63 18.23
CA ILE A 112 -7.97 15.77 19.21
C ILE A 112 -6.74 16.48 19.76
N LEU A 113 -5.95 17.13 18.91
CA LEU A 113 -4.69 17.75 19.29
C LEU A 113 -4.87 19.10 20.02
N THR A 114 -5.94 19.82 19.75
CA THR A 114 -6.32 21.02 20.54
C THR A 114 -6.60 20.70 22.02
N ARG A 115 -6.93 19.45 22.37
CA ARG A 115 -7.03 19.00 23.77
C ARG A 115 -5.68 18.88 24.49
N PHE A 116 -4.57 18.86 23.75
CA PHE A 116 -3.23 18.67 24.30
C PHE A 116 -2.40 19.97 24.34
N GLU A 117 -3.00 21.13 24.04
CA GLU A 117 -2.51 22.54 24.12
C GLU A 117 -1.14 22.89 23.50
N LEU A 118 -0.12 22.05 23.62
CA LEU A 118 1.26 22.22 23.16
C LEU A 118 1.49 21.97 21.65
N THR A 119 0.50 21.47 20.91
CA THR A 119 0.73 20.94 19.54
C THR A 119 0.37 21.90 18.41
N SER A 120 -0.32 23.02 18.65
CA SER A 120 -0.88 23.84 17.56
C SER A 120 0.17 24.41 16.59
N TYR A 121 1.35 24.81 17.09
CA TYR A 121 2.34 25.53 16.31
C TYR A 121 3.11 24.67 15.29
N LEU A 122 3.32 23.39 15.59
CA LEU A 122 3.99 22.44 14.68
C LEU A 122 2.99 21.65 13.83
N VAL A 123 1.81 21.39 14.37
CA VAL A 123 0.81 20.53 13.73
C VAL A 123 0.06 21.27 12.62
N VAL A 124 -0.32 22.53 12.82
CA VAL A 124 -1.11 23.27 11.81
C VAL A 124 -0.34 23.46 10.50
N PRO A 125 0.95 23.89 10.52
CA PRO A 125 1.75 23.96 9.30
C PRO A 125 1.95 22.59 8.64
N TRP A 126 2.17 21.54 9.45
CA TRP A 126 2.32 20.17 8.96
C TRP A 126 1.05 19.69 8.24
N ILE A 127 -0.13 19.84 8.86
CA ILE A 127 -1.43 19.50 8.26
C ILE A 127 -1.64 20.28 6.96
N ASN A 128 -1.34 21.58 6.95
CA ASN A 128 -1.55 22.42 5.77
C ASN A 128 -0.63 22.04 4.60
N LYS A 129 0.62 21.63 4.86
CA LYS A 129 1.54 21.09 3.84
C LYS A 129 1.13 19.69 3.39
N TYR A 130 0.60 18.89 4.30
CA TYR A 130 0.41 17.46 4.10
C TYR A 130 -0.92 17.11 3.41
N VAL A 131 -2.05 17.73 3.80
CA VAL A 131 -3.38 17.46 3.21
C VAL A 131 -3.41 17.58 1.68
N PRO A 132 -2.81 18.61 1.04
CA PRO A 132 -2.73 18.68 -0.42
C PRO A 132 -1.95 17.51 -1.04
N SER A 133 -0.88 17.06 -0.39
CA SER A 133 -0.08 15.90 -0.82
C SER A 133 -0.90 14.60 -0.74
N VAL A 134 -1.68 14.41 0.34
CA VAL A 134 -2.59 13.26 0.50
C VAL A 134 -3.62 13.19 -0.61
N VAL A 135 -4.24 14.31 -0.96
CA VAL A 135 -5.22 14.37 -2.07
C VAL A 135 -4.56 13.96 -3.38
N THR A 136 -3.36 14.46 -3.63
CA THR A 136 -2.59 14.12 -4.84
C THR A 136 -2.31 12.62 -4.90
N ILE A 137 -1.81 12.03 -3.81
CA ILE A 137 -1.54 10.59 -3.71
C ILE A 137 -2.83 9.77 -3.89
N ALA A 138 -3.93 10.19 -3.25
CA ALA A 138 -5.22 9.54 -3.39
C ALA A 138 -5.69 9.51 -4.84
N ILE A 139 -5.59 10.64 -5.56
CA ILE A 139 -5.94 10.73 -6.99
C ILE A 139 -5.08 9.76 -7.81
N PHE A 140 -3.75 9.77 -7.63
CA PHE A 140 -2.86 8.84 -8.33
C PHE A 140 -3.22 7.38 -8.05
N TYR A 141 -3.49 7.03 -6.80
CA TYR A 141 -3.88 5.68 -6.42
C TYR A 141 -5.25 5.29 -6.99
N PHE A 142 -6.20 6.22 -7.08
CA PHE A 142 -7.46 6.01 -7.75
C PHE A 142 -7.26 5.67 -9.23
N PHE A 143 -6.42 6.43 -9.94
CA PHE A 143 -6.10 6.16 -11.34
C PHE A 143 -5.42 4.79 -11.52
N ILE A 144 -4.36 4.52 -10.76
CA ILE A 144 -3.60 3.25 -10.86
C ILE A 144 -4.49 2.06 -10.48
N GLY A 145 -5.22 2.16 -9.38
CA GLY A 145 -6.09 1.10 -8.89
C GLY A 145 -7.24 0.81 -9.85
N SER A 146 -7.87 1.85 -10.40
CA SER A 146 -8.90 1.71 -11.43
C SER A 146 -8.34 1.09 -12.72
N ALA A 147 -7.14 1.50 -13.14
CA ALA A 147 -6.48 0.93 -14.31
C ALA A 147 -6.21 -0.58 -14.13
N PHE A 148 -5.73 -1.02 -12.96
CA PHE A 148 -5.57 -2.45 -12.66
C PHE A 148 -6.90 -3.19 -12.64
N PHE A 149 -7.93 -2.60 -12.02
CA PHE A 149 -9.24 -3.20 -11.93
C PHE A 149 -9.89 -3.37 -13.32
N ILE A 150 -9.87 -2.32 -14.14
CA ILE A 150 -10.37 -2.33 -15.52
C ILE A 150 -9.57 -3.32 -16.36
N SER A 151 -8.24 -3.28 -16.29
CA SER A 151 -7.35 -4.20 -17.01
C SER A 151 -7.69 -5.66 -16.70
N SER A 152 -8.08 -5.97 -15.46
CA SER A 152 -8.46 -7.34 -15.06
C SER A 152 -9.63 -7.93 -15.86
N TYR A 153 -10.50 -7.10 -16.45
CA TYR A 153 -11.63 -7.57 -17.26
C TYR A 153 -11.21 -8.07 -18.64
N PHE A 154 -10.09 -7.55 -19.18
CA PHE A 154 -9.57 -7.93 -20.50
C PHE A 154 -8.80 -9.25 -20.50
N TRP A 155 -8.37 -9.73 -19.34
CA TRP A 155 -7.69 -11.01 -19.22
C TRP A 155 -8.68 -12.17 -19.03
N LYS A 156 -8.58 -13.21 -19.89
CA LYS A 156 -9.33 -14.46 -19.75
C LYS A 156 -8.79 -15.27 -18.55
N LYS A 157 -9.66 -16.12 -17.98
CA LYS A 157 -9.41 -16.90 -16.75
C LYS A 157 -8.15 -17.74 -16.83
#